data_AF-A0A0G4NBA2-F1
#
_entry.id   AF-A0A0G4NBA2-F1
#
_cell.length_a   1.000
_cell.length_b   1.000
_cell.length_c   1.000
_cell.angle_alpha   90.00
_cell.angle_beta   90.00
_cell.angle_gamma   90.00
#
_symmetry.space_group_name_H-M   'P 1'
#
loop_
_entity.id
_entity.type
_entity.pdbx_description
1 polymer ?
#
loop_
_entity_poly.entity_id
_entity_poly.type
_entity_poly.pdbx_seq_one_letter_code
_entity_poly.pdbx_strand_id
1 'polypeptide(L)'
;GVRIDLANVKGTTKFNDLTPQLQREIETCDNIIQQYMSQAGQIKSFMTAHEGDLARLTHDVEWLTRKFDGVKTTLEDDVKMTAQLKEVVKSDADIAKAAFAGAEQLKLPAHYHTTWLTVNKPAAKSKDKEEEPALEDCITLFSNEADRLDQMHQFQVQKVKEMEQHMPGVENGLYERMRALRDGASHFAGFGFAVELLDTVKALGDEIVRAAGL
;
A
#
# COMPACT_ATOMS: atom_id res chain seq x y z
N GLY A 1 -47.19 -0.58 -73.41
CA GLY A 1 -45.84 -0.88 -72.92
C GLY A 1 -45.85 -2.28 -72.33
N VAL A 2 -44.97 -3.16 -72.81
CA VAL A 2 -44.87 -4.54 -72.32
C VAL A 2 -44.23 -4.49 -70.93
N ARG A 3 -44.93 -4.97 -69.91
CA ARG A 3 -44.39 -5.10 -68.56
C ARG A 3 -43.47 -6.32 -68.53
N ILE A 4 -42.25 -6.15 -68.04
CA ILE A 4 -41.18 -7.15 -68.14
C ILE A 4 -41.14 -7.97 -66.84
N ASP A 5 -41.25 -9.30 -66.98
CA ASP A 5 -41.09 -10.26 -65.90
C ASP A 5 -39.62 -10.65 -65.67
N LEU A 6 -39.34 -11.31 -64.53
CA LEU A 6 -37.99 -11.70 -64.08
C LEU A 6 -37.16 -12.44 -65.15
N ALA A 7 -37.82 -13.21 -66.03
CA ALA A 7 -37.18 -13.99 -67.09
C ALA A 7 -36.62 -13.14 -68.25
N ASN A 8 -37.04 -11.88 -68.38
CA ASN A 8 -36.68 -10.97 -69.48
C ASN A 8 -36.00 -9.68 -68.99
N VAL A 9 -35.57 -9.62 -67.73
CA VAL A 9 -34.83 -8.48 -67.18
C VAL A 9 -33.44 -8.42 -67.81
N LYS A 10 -33.11 -7.29 -68.43
CA LYS A 10 -31.76 -6.96 -68.91
C LYS A 10 -31.17 -5.89 -68.00
N GLY A 11 -29.85 -5.78 -67.91
CA GLY A 11 -29.19 -4.76 -67.09
C GLY A 11 -29.55 -3.30 -67.48
N THR A 12 -30.18 -3.09 -68.63
CA THR A 12 -30.66 -1.79 -69.12
C THR A 12 -32.17 -1.57 -68.90
N THR A 13 -32.88 -2.52 -68.30
CA THR A 13 -34.32 -2.40 -68.01
C THR A 13 -34.53 -1.34 -66.92
N LYS A 14 -35.38 -0.34 -67.18
CA LYS A 14 -35.69 0.71 -66.21
C LYS A 14 -36.66 0.19 -65.15
N PHE A 15 -36.55 0.70 -63.93
CA PHE A 15 -37.43 0.33 -62.81
C PHE A 15 -38.92 0.44 -63.17
N ASN A 16 -39.31 1.50 -63.87
CA ASN A 16 -40.71 1.75 -64.27
C ASN A 16 -41.29 0.73 -65.28
N ASP A 17 -40.43 -0.05 -65.96
CA ASP A 17 -40.84 -1.03 -66.97
C ASP A 17 -41.05 -2.44 -66.37
N LEU A 18 -40.72 -2.63 -65.09
CA LEU A 18 -40.89 -3.87 -64.34
C LEU A 18 -42.35 -4.12 -63.93
N THR A 19 -42.69 -5.36 -63.61
CA THR A 19 -44.00 -5.66 -63.01
C THR A 19 -44.14 -5.03 -61.61
N PRO A 20 -45.37 -4.62 -61.22
CA PRO A 20 -45.61 -3.92 -59.95
C PRO A 20 -45.38 -4.79 -58.70
N GLN A 21 -45.18 -6.09 -58.86
CA GLN A 21 -44.79 -6.99 -57.78
C GLN A 21 -43.27 -6.97 -57.57
N LEU A 22 -42.51 -6.96 -58.67
CA LEU A 22 -41.06 -6.87 -58.62
C LEU A 22 -40.58 -5.49 -58.17
N GLN A 23 -41.27 -4.42 -58.57
CA GLN A 23 -41.02 -3.06 -58.07
C GLN A 23 -41.16 -3.00 -56.55
N ARG A 24 -42.23 -3.60 -56.00
CA ARG A 24 -42.46 -3.68 -54.54
C ARG A 24 -41.40 -4.48 -53.81
N GLU A 25 -40.95 -5.60 -54.37
CA GLU A 25 -39.86 -6.39 -53.76
C GLU A 25 -38.55 -5.61 -53.74
N ILE A 26 -38.19 -4.93 -54.83
CA ILE A 26 -36.99 -4.08 -54.90
C ILE A 26 -37.09 -2.92 -53.90
N GLU A 27 -38.23 -2.22 -53.83
CA GLU A 27 -38.47 -1.17 -52.83
C GLU A 27 -38.37 -1.69 -51.40
N THR A 28 -38.90 -2.90 -51.14
CA THR A 28 -38.82 -3.53 -49.81
C THR A 28 -37.38 -3.86 -49.44
N CYS A 29 -36.62 -4.45 -50.37
CA CYS A 29 -35.20 -4.73 -50.18
C CYS A 29 -34.39 -3.46 -49.95
N ASP A 30 -34.64 -2.40 -50.73
CA ASP A 30 -33.92 -1.13 -50.58
C ASP A 30 -34.23 -0.47 -49.23
N ASN A 31 -35.50 -0.46 -48.81
CA ASN A 31 -35.90 0.04 -47.49
C ASN A 31 -35.21 -0.74 -46.35
N ILE A 32 -35.11 -2.07 -46.46
CA ILE A 32 -34.40 -2.90 -45.48
C ILE A 32 -32.90 -2.57 -45.45
N ILE A 33 -32.26 -2.40 -46.61
CA ILE A 33 -30.84 -2.02 -46.70
C ILE A 33 -30.62 -0.65 -46.07
N GLN A 34 -31.45 0.35 -46.40
CA GLN A 34 -31.36 1.68 -45.80
C GLN A 34 -31.57 1.65 -44.28
N GLN A 35 -32.48 0.79 -43.80
CA GLN A 35 -32.69 0.58 -42.37
C GLN A 35 -31.44 -0.01 -41.68
N TYR A 36 -30.80 -1.01 -42.28
CA TYR A 36 -29.55 -1.58 -41.75
C TYR A 36 -28.39 -0.58 -41.79
N MET A 37 -28.28 0.23 -42.84
CA MET A 37 -27.28 1.30 -42.92
C MET A 37 -27.50 2.35 -41.82
N SER A 38 -28.75 2.72 -41.56
CA SER A 38 -29.10 3.64 -40.46
C SER A 38 -28.76 3.04 -39.11
N GLN A 39 -29.12 1.78 -38.85
CA GLN A 39 -28.78 1.09 -37.60
C GLN A 39 -27.27 0.95 -37.41
N ALA A 40 -26.52 0.60 -38.46
CA ALA A 40 -25.06 0.54 -38.40
C ALA A 40 -24.45 1.91 -38.07
N GLY A 41 -25.00 3.00 -38.64
CA GLY A 41 -24.63 4.37 -38.28
C GLY A 41 -24.90 4.69 -36.81
N GLN A 42 -26.07 4.29 -36.29
CA GLN A 42 -26.44 4.48 -34.89
C GLN A 42 -25.50 3.72 -33.95
N ILE A 43 -25.22 2.44 -34.24
CA ILE A 43 -24.28 1.61 -33.46
C ILE A 43 -22.89 2.23 -33.47
N LYS A 44 -22.40 2.70 -34.63
CA LYS A 44 -21.09 3.35 -34.72
C LYS A 44 -21.02 4.60 -33.85
N SER A 45 -22.08 5.41 -33.84
CA SER A 45 -22.16 6.60 -32.98
C SER A 45 -22.18 6.25 -31.49
N PHE A 46 -22.87 5.17 -31.12
CA PHE A 46 -22.91 4.65 -29.76
C PHE A 46 -21.54 4.12 -29.31
N MET A 47 -20.83 3.41 -30.18
CA MET A 47 -19.50 2.85 -29.88
C MET A 47 -18.48 3.93 -29.52
N THR A 48 -18.50 5.08 -30.22
CA THR A 48 -17.58 6.19 -29.89
C THR A 48 -17.84 6.76 -28.50
N ALA A 49 -19.10 6.88 -28.07
CA ALA A 49 -19.43 7.33 -26.72
C ALA A 49 -19.02 6.28 -25.66
N HIS A 50 -19.30 5.01 -25.93
CA HIS A 50 -19.00 3.89 -25.03
C HIS A 50 -17.49 3.66 -24.82
N GLU A 51 -16.65 3.98 -25.80
CA GLU A 51 -15.19 3.90 -25.67
C GLU A 51 -14.66 4.82 -24.56
N GLY A 52 -15.20 6.04 -24.45
CA GLY A 52 -14.84 6.98 -23.38
C GLY A 52 -15.22 6.46 -21.99
N ASP A 53 -16.40 5.85 -21.87
CA ASP A 53 -16.87 5.24 -20.62
C ASP A 53 -16.00 4.03 -20.22
N LEU A 54 -15.59 3.21 -21.19
CA LEU A 54 -14.70 2.06 -20.94
C LEU A 54 -13.29 2.48 -20.50
N ALA A 55 -12.75 3.52 -21.13
CA ALA A 55 -11.44 4.07 -20.76
C ALA A 55 -11.46 4.62 -19.33
N ARG A 56 -12.54 5.34 -18.97
CA ARG A 56 -12.74 5.84 -17.61
C ARG A 56 -12.86 4.70 -16.60
N LEU A 57 -13.65 3.67 -16.90
CA LEU A 57 -13.80 2.52 -16.01
C LEU A 57 -12.45 1.83 -15.74
N THR A 58 -11.63 1.66 -16.77
CA THR A 58 -10.31 1.04 -16.64
C THR A 58 -9.41 1.88 -15.72
N HIS A 59 -9.39 3.20 -15.92
CA HIS A 59 -8.66 4.12 -15.06
C HIS A 59 -9.15 4.07 -13.60
N ASP A 60 -10.46 4.05 -13.38
CA ASP A 60 -11.06 4.01 -12.05
C ASP A 60 -10.71 2.70 -11.33
N VAL A 61 -10.70 1.57 -12.04
CA VAL A 61 -10.29 0.26 -11.49
C VAL A 61 -8.82 0.25 -11.11
N GLU A 62 -7.93 0.78 -11.96
CA GLU A 62 -6.51 0.90 -11.62
C GLU A 62 -6.29 1.78 -10.39
N TRP A 63 -6.99 2.92 -10.33
CA TRP A 63 -6.90 3.83 -9.20
C TRP A 63 -7.40 3.18 -7.91
N LEU A 64 -8.54 2.49 -7.96
CA LEU A 64 -9.09 1.75 -6.82
C LEU A 64 -8.14 0.64 -6.36
N THR A 65 -7.52 -0.07 -7.29
CA THR A 65 -6.55 -1.14 -6.96
C THR A 65 -5.34 -0.56 -6.25
N ARG A 66 -4.73 0.51 -6.77
CA ARG A 66 -3.60 1.19 -6.10
C ARG A 66 -3.98 1.71 -4.72
N LYS A 67 -5.18 2.29 -4.59
CA LYS A 67 -5.66 2.80 -3.30
C LYS A 67 -5.92 1.67 -2.32
N PHE A 68 -6.49 0.56 -2.78
CA PHE A 68 -6.71 -0.64 -1.97
C PHE A 68 -5.39 -1.21 -1.47
N ASP A 69 -4.39 -1.34 -2.34
CA ASP A 69 -3.06 -1.82 -1.95
C ASP A 69 -2.42 -0.90 -0.91
N GLY A 70 -2.50 0.42 -1.08
CA GLY A 70 -1.99 1.37 -0.08
C GLY A 70 -2.71 1.30 1.28
N VAL A 71 -4.02 1.11 1.29
CA VAL A 71 -4.77 0.89 2.54
C VAL A 71 -4.40 -0.44 3.17
N LYS A 72 -4.24 -1.50 2.38
CA LYS A 72 -3.85 -2.82 2.85
C LYS A 72 -2.48 -2.79 3.52
N THR A 73 -1.47 -2.17 2.89
CA THR A 73 -0.13 -2.06 3.50
C THR A 73 -0.17 -1.26 4.79
N THR A 74 -0.91 -0.15 4.82
CA THR A 74 -1.06 0.68 6.02
C THR A 74 -1.72 -0.11 7.16
N LEU A 75 -2.77 -0.88 6.85
CA LEU A 75 -3.47 -1.70 7.84
C LEU A 75 -2.59 -2.83 8.36
N GLU A 76 -1.78 -3.47 7.51
CA GLU A 76 -0.82 -4.49 7.94
C GLU A 76 0.22 -3.92 8.92
N ASP A 77 0.66 -2.68 8.71
CA ASP A 77 1.58 -2.00 9.63
C ASP A 77 0.89 -1.56 10.93
N ASP A 78 -0.35 -1.07 10.86
CA ASP A 78 -1.16 -0.74 12.03
C ASP A 78 -1.41 -1.98 12.92
N VAL A 79 -1.61 -3.16 12.32
CA VAL A 79 -1.76 -4.42 13.06
C VAL A 79 -0.48 -4.76 13.83
N LYS A 80 0.70 -4.62 13.19
CA LYS A 80 2.00 -4.85 13.86
C LYS A 80 2.21 -3.84 14.99
N MET A 81 1.92 -2.57 14.74
CA MET A 81 2.04 -1.51 15.74
C MET A 81 1.12 -1.75 16.93
N THR A 82 -0.13 -2.16 16.69
CA THR A 82 -1.09 -2.48 17.75
C THR A 82 -0.64 -3.69 18.56
N ALA A 83 -0.10 -4.72 17.91
CA ALA A 83 0.46 -5.88 18.61
C ALA A 83 1.63 -5.50 19.51
N GLN A 84 2.54 -4.64 19.03
CA GLN A 84 3.64 -4.10 19.84
C GLN A 84 3.13 -3.27 21.02
N LEU A 85 2.16 -2.37 20.79
CA LEU A 85 1.57 -1.54 21.83
C LEU A 85 0.89 -2.39 22.90
N LYS A 86 0.21 -3.48 22.51
CA LYS A 86 -0.41 -4.41 23.45
C LYS A 86 0.62 -5.06 24.37
N GLU A 87 1.79 -5.45 23.84
CA GLU A 87 2.85 -6.04 24.65
C GLU A 87 3.43 -5.02 25.64
N VAL A 88 3.64 -3.77 25.21
CA VAL A 88 4.07 -2.67 26.10
C VAL A 88 3.05 -2.44 27.20
N VAL A 89 1.75 -2.32 26.87
CA VAL A 89 0.69 -2.11 27.86
C VAL A 89 0.60 -3.28 28.85
N LYS A 90 0.79 -4.51 28.37
CA LYS A 90 0.81 -5.69 29.23
C LYS A 90 1.99 -5.64 30.21
N SER A 91 3.20 -5.35 29.71
CA SER A 91 4.39 -5.18 30.53
C SER A 91 4.19 -4.08 31.58
N ASP A 92 3.65 -2.92 31.19
CA ASP A 92 3.38 -1.81 32.11
C ASP A 92 2.33 -2.18 33.17
N ALA A 93 1.29 -2.92 32.79
CA ALA A 93 0.27 -3.40 33.71
C ALA A 93 0.85 -4.38 34.73
N ASP A 94 1.77 -5.26 34.33
CA ASP A 94 2.41 -6.22 35.23
C ASP A 94 3.36 -5.51 36.21
N ILE A 95 4.16 -4.55 35.73
CA ILE A 95 4.98 -3.66 36.59
C ILE A 95 4.10 -2.90 37.59
N ALA A 96 2.98 -2.33 37.14
CA ALA A 96 2.06 -1.60 38.01
C ALA A 96 1.44 -2.51 39.08
N LYS A 97 1.03 -3.73 38.72
CA LYS A 97 0.53 -4.73 39.70
C LYS A 97 1.58 -5.07 40.74
N ALA A 98 2.84 -5.26 40.34
CA ALA A 98 3.93 -5.52 41.26
C ALA A 98 4.13 -4.35 42.24
N ALA A 99 4.08 -3.10 41.74
CA ALA A 99 4.17 -1.90 42.57
C ALA A 99 3.00 -1.78 43.57
N PHE A 100 1.76 -2.04 43.12
CA PHE A 100 0.58 -2.01 44.00
C PHE A 100 0.61 -3.12 45.05
N ALA A 101 1.05 -4.33 44.69
CA ALA A 101 1.23 -5.42 45.65
C ALA A 101 2.28 -5.05 46.72
N GLY A 102 3.37 -4.39 46.34
CA GLY A 102 4.34 -3.84 47.28
C GLY A 102 3.74 -2.78 48.21
N ALA A 103 2.89 -1.89 47.68
CA ALA A 103 2.21 -0.87 48.47
C ALA A 103 1.20 -1.46 49.47
N GLU A 104 0.42 -2.49 49.08
CA GLU A 104 -0.48 -3.20 50.00
C GLU A 104 0.30 -3.98 51.07
N GLN A 105 1.48 -4.53 50.75
CA GLN A 105 2.36 -5.15 51.75
C GLN A 105 2.78 -4.17 52.85
N LEU A 106 3.10 -2.92 52.48
CA LEU A 106 3.51 -1.86 53.42
C LEU A 106 2.39 -1.36 54.33
N LYS A 107 1.14 -1.67 53.98
CA LYS A 107 -0.04 -1.34 54.79
C LYS A 107 -0.24 -2.34 55.93
N LEU A 108 0.36 -3.53 55.83
CA LEU A 108 0.34 -4.52 56.90
C LEU A 108 1.27 -4.08 58.06
N PRO A 109 1.02 -4.53 59.30
CA PRO A 109 1.98 -4.35 60.38
C PRO A 109 3.35 -4.95 60.04
N ALA A 110 4.43 -4.30 60.47
CA ALA A 110 5.81 -4.61 60.04
C ALA A 110 6.26 -6.08 60.18
N HIS A 111 5.65 -6.85 61.09
CA HIS A 111 5.94 -8.27 61.28
C HIS A 111 5.31 -9.18 60.20
N TYR A 112 4.37 -8.66 59.41
CA TYR A 112 3.80 -9.32 58.23
C TYR A 112 4.45 -8.87 56.92
N HIS A 113 5.43 -7.96 56.94
CA HIS A 113 6.17 -7.60 55.73
C HIS A 113 6.99 -8.79 55.23
N THR A 114 6.77 -9.22 53.98
CA THR A 114 7.67 -10.13 53.29
C THR A 114 8.76 -9.33 52.59
N THR A 115 10.03 -9.69 52.81
CA THR A 115 11.18 -9.03 52.16
C THR A 115 11.11 -9.25 50.65
N TRP A 116 10.93 -8.15 49.91
CA TRP A 116 10.82 -8.08 48.44
C TRP A 116 12.19 -7.99 47.73
N LEU A 117 13.29 -8.01 48.50
CA LEU A 117 14.67 -7.78 48.07
C LEU A 117 15.50 -9.06 47.89
N THR A 118 14.90 -10.25 47.95
CA THR A 118 15.68 -11.50 47.90
C THR A 118 15.15 -12.48 46.86
N VAL A 119 15.97 -12.67 45.82
CA VAL A 119 15.95 -13.70 44.75
C VAL A 119 15.63 -15.13 45.23
N ASN A 120 15.74 -15.45 46.52
CA ASN A 120 15.61 -16.82 47.03
C ASN A 120 14.44 -16.99 48.01
N LYS A 121 13.24 -17.21 47.47
CA LYS A 121 12.28 -18.09 48.15
C LYS A 121 12.16 -19.35 47.31
N PRO A 122 12.66 -20.53 47.76
CA PRO A 122 12.39 -21.76 47.06
C PRO A 122 10.87 -21.94 47.04
N ALA A 123 10.33 -22.18 45.84
CA ALA A 123 8.92 -22.46 45.65
C ALA A 123 8.48 -23.60 46.58
N ALA A 124 7.89 -23.24 47.72
CA ALA A 124 7.15 -24.18 48.53
C ALA A 124 5.94 -24.59 47.69
N LYS A 125 6.00 -25.80 47.13
CA LYS A 125 4.87 -26.46 46.47
C LYS A 125 3.73 -26.66 47.49
N SER A 126 2.92 -25.65 47.73
CA SER A 126 1.58 -25.81 48.30
C SER A 126 0.61 -25.94 47.13
N LYS A 127 -0.03 -27.10 47.03
CA LYS A 127 -0.93 -27.51 45.95
C LYS A 127 -2.28 -26.80 45.90
N ASP A 128 -2.54 -25.88 46.82
CA ASP A 128 -3.77 -25.11 46.88
C ASP A 128 -3.39 -23.67 47.19
N LYS A 129 -3.62 -22.78 46.22
CA LYS A 129 -4.03 -21.37 46.40
C LYS A 129 -3.98 -20.69 45.04
N GLU A 130 -5.00 -19.88 44.81
CA GLU A 130 -5.03 -18.81 43.81
C GLU A 130 -3.65 -18.20 43.68
N GLU A 131 -3.18 -18.04 42.44
CA GLU A 131 -1.92 -17.39 42.10
C GLU A 131 -1.89 -15.99 42.73
N GLU A 132 -1.44 -15.89 43.98
CA GLU A 132 -0.95 -14.62 44.51
C GLU A 132 0.14 -14.18 43.55
N PRO A 133 0.05 -12.97 43.00
CA PRO A 133 1.04 -12.49 42.05
C PRO A 133 2.37 -12.60 42.78
N ALA A 134 3.24 -13.50 42.29
CA ALA A 134 4.59 -13.58 42.79
C ALA A 134 5.12 -12.16 42.70
N LEU A 135 5.34 -11.54 43.85
CA LEU A 135 5.84 -10.19 43.97
C LEU A 135 7.17 -10.20 43.24
N GLU A 136 7.15 -9.86 41.95
CA GLU A 136 8.30 -10.03 41.07
C GLU A 136 9.47 -9.30 41.72
N ASP A 137 10.59 -10.00 41.80
CA ASP A 137 11.79 -9.51 42.47
C ASP A 137 12.15 -8.17 41.85
N CYS A 138 11.94 -7.09 42.59
CA CYS A 138 12.16 -5.73 42.10
C CYS A 138 13.60 -5.59 41.60
N ILE A 139 14.55 -6.35 42.14
CA ILE A 139 15.94 -6.36 41.68
C ILE A 139 16.02 -6.84 40.23
N THR A 140 15.28 -7.89 39.86
CA THR A 140 15.23 -8.40 38.48
C THR A 140 14.52 -7.42 37.53
N LEU A 141 13.46 -6.75 37.99
CA LEU A 141 12.79 -5.71 37.19
C LEU A 141 13.72 -4.52 36.92
N PHE A 142 14.38 -4.01 37.96
CA PHE A 142 15.33 -2.90 37.84
C PHE A 142 16.59 -3.29 37.06
N SER A 143 17.07 -4.54 37.16
CA SER A 143 18.19 -5.01 36.34
C SER A 143 17.81 -5.10 34.87
N ASN A 144 16.63 -5.65 34.56
CA ASN A 144 16.13 -5.74 33.19
C ASN A 144 15.91 -4.35 32.58
N GLU A 145 15.39 -3.40 33.36
CA GLU A 145 15.21 -2.02 32.89
C GLU A 145 16.56 -1.29 32.73
N ALA A 146 17.53 -1.54 33.61
CA ALA A 146 18.90 -1.01 33.44
C ALA A 146 19.56 -1.54 32.16
N ASP A 147 19.44 -2.84 31.88
CA ASP A 147 19.96 -3.45 30.65
C ASP A 147 19.27 -2.87 29.41
N ARG A 148 17.94 -2.64 29.48
CA ARG A 148 17.18 -2.00 28.40
C ARG A 148 17.63 -0.57 28.14
N LEU A 149 17.84 0.22 29.19
CA LEU A 149 18.34 1.60 29.07
C LEU A 149 19.75 1.64 28.49
N ASP A 150 20.62 0.69 28.84
CA ASP A 150 21.96 0.57 28.26
C ASP A 150 21.90 0.27 26.76
N GLN A 151 21.06 -0.68 26.33
CA GLN A 151 20.85 -0.96 24.91
C GLN A 151 20.31 0.26 24.14
N MET A 152 19.35 0.98 24.73
CA MET A 152 18.82 2.20 24.12
C MET A 152 19.89 3.29 24.01
N HIS A 153 20.74 3.45 25.04
CA HIS A 153 21.86 4.37 25.01
C HIS A 153 22.86 4.02 23.90
N GLN A 154 23.25 2.75 23.79
CA GLN A 154 24.14 2.28 22.73
C GLN A 154 23.56 2.57 21.34
N PHE A 155 22.25 2.34 21.14
CA PHE A 155 21.57 2.66 19.90
C PHE A 155 21.58 4.17 19.59
N GLN A 156 21.31 5.02 20.58
CA GLN A 156 21.37 6.47 20.41
C GLN A 156 22.79 6.96 20.07
N VAL A 157 23.82 6.44 20.74
CA VAL A 157 25.22 6.75 20.44
C VAL A 157 25.56 6.33 19.01
N GLN A 158 25.11 5.16 18.56
CA GLN A 158 25.30 4.72 17.19
C GLN A 158 24.62 5.65 16.19
N LYS A 159 23.40 6.11 16.48
CA LYS A 159 22.67 7.07 15.63
C LYS A 159 23.36 8.42 15.57
N VAL A 160 23.91 8.91 16.68
CA VAL A 160 24.72 10.14 16.69
C VAL A 160 25.96 9.99 15.82
N LYS A 161 26.68 8.87 15.94
CA LYS A 161 27.85 8.58 15.10
C LYS A 161 27.50 8.49 13.61
N GLU A 162 26.36 7.90 13.27
CA GLU A 162 25.83 7.86 11.91
C GLU A 162 25.53 9.28 11.40
N MET A 163 24.88 10.12 12.21
CA MET A 163 24.62 11.53 11.87
C MET A 163 25.92 12.32 11.66
N GLU A 164 26.93 12.12 12.50
CA GLU A 164 28.26 12.72 12.35
C GLU A 164 28.95 12.28 11.07
N GLN A 165 28.83 11.00 10.70
CA GLN A 165 29.37 10.48 9.45
C GLN A 165 28.66 11.07 8.21
N HIS A 166 27.37 11.36 8.32
CA HIS A 166 26.57 11.88 7.21
C HIS A 166 26.69 13.42 7.08
N MET A 167 27.05 14.13 8.14
CA MET A 167 27.20 15.60 8.17
C MET A 167 28.12 16.15 7.06
N PRO A 168 29.35 15.64 6.86
CA PRO A 168 30.22 16.08 5.77
C PRO A 168 29.60 15.86 4.38
N GLY A 169 28.81 14.80 4.21
CA GLY A 169 28.09 14.53 2.96
C GLY A 169 26.98 15.55 2.69
N VAL A 170 26.25 15.95 3.74
CA VAL A 170 25.23 17.01 3.67
C VAL A 170 25.86 18.37 3.43
N GLU A 171 26.98 18.69 4.09
CA GLU A 171 27.71 19.94 3.88
C GLU A 171 28.22 20.03 2.44
N ASN A 172 28.90 19.00 1.94
CA ASN A 172 29.39 18.96 0.57
C ASN A 172 28.24 19.03 -0.45
N GLY A 173 27.14 18.30 -0.23
CA GLY A 173 25.95 18.37 -1.08
C GLY A 173 25.26 19.74 -1.07
N LEU A 174 25.27 20.45 0.07
CA LEU A 174 24.76 21.81 0.17
C LEU A 174 25.67 22.82 -0.52
N TYR A 175 27.00 22.69 -0.37
CA TYR A 175 27.96 23.52 -1.07
C TYR A 175 27.89 23.33 -2.58
N GLU A 176 27.70 22.10 -3.04
CA GLU A 176 27.56 21.77 -4.45
C GLU A 176 26.25 22.34 -5.04
N ARG A 177 25.13 22.22 -4.32
CA ARG A 177 23.85 22.87 -4.69
C ARG A 177 23.94 24.39 -4.67
N MET A 178 24.58 24.98 -3.67
CA MET A 178 24.78 26.43 -3.57
C MET A 178 25.67 26.94 -4.71
N ARG A 179 26.70 26.19 -5.08
CA ARG A 179 27.58 26.49 -6.22
C ARG A 179 26.83 26.35 -7.54
N ALA A 180 26.03 25.30 -7.72
CA ALA A 180 25.20 25.10 -8.91
C ALA A 180 24.13 26.20 -9.10
N LEU A 181 23.53 26.67 -8.00
CA LEU A 181 22.61 27.80 -7.99
C LEU A 181 23.32 29.13 -8.29
N ARG A 182 24.50 29.34 -7.72
CA ARG A 182 25.31 30.55 -7.94
C ARG A 182 25.85 30.65 -9.37
N ASP A 183 26.27 29.52 -9.93
CA ASP A 183 26.86 29.46 -11.28
C ASP A 183 25.76 29.38 -12.38
N GLY A 184 24.48 29.53 -12.02
CA GLY A 184 23.38 29.74 -12.98
C GLY A 184 23.07 28.54 -13.87
N ALA A 185 23.46 27.32 -13.49
CA ALA A 185 23.24 26.11 -14.28
C ALA A 185 21.81 25.57 -14.12
N SER A 186 20.81 26.34 -14.53
CA SER A 186 19.38 25.98 -14.47
C SER A 186 18.93 24.93 -15.51
N HIS A 187 19.86 24.33 -16.27
CA HIS A 187 19.54 23.39 -17.35
C HIS A 187 20.26 22.03 -17.32
N PHE A 188 21.11 21.75 -16.31
CA PHE A 188 21.81 20.45 -16.22
C PHE A 188 21.38 19.59 -15.02
N ALA A 189 20.73 20.17 -14.01
CA ALA A 189 20.36 19.45 -12.79
C ALA A 189 19.26 18.39 -12.96
N GLY A 190 18.34 18.56 -13.93
CA GLY A 190 17.20 17.65 -14.11
C GLY A 190 17.56 16.33 -14.83
N PHE A 191 18.44 16.38 -15.82
CA PHE A 191 18.84 15.19 -16.58
C PHE A 191 19.86 14.33 -15.82
N GLY A 192 20.80 14.96 -15.11
CA GLY A 192 21.75 14.25 -14.24
C GLY A 192 21.06 13.49 -13.11
N PHE A 193 20.10 14.14 -12.43
CA PHE A 193 19.33 13.51 -11.35
C PHE A 193 18.47 12.34 -11.86
N ALA A 194 17.88 12.43 -13.05
CA ALA A 194 17.10 11.33 -13.62
C ALA A 194 17.97 10.11 -13.96
N VAL A 195 19.18 10.32 -14.46
CA VAL A 195 20.15 9.25 -14.73
C VAL A 195 20.67 8.63 -13.44
N GLU A 196 20.95 9.45 -12.42
CA GLU A 196 21.35 8.99 -11.09
C GLU A 196 20.22 8.20 -10.39
N LEU A 197 18.97 8.65 -10.52
CA LEU A 197 17.81 7.93 -9.99
C LEU A 197 17.61 6.60 -10.70
N LEU A 198 17.81 6.55 -12.02
CA LEU A 198 17.76 5.29 -12.77
C LEU A 198 18.87 4.32 -12.33
N ASP A 199 20.08 4.81 -12.11
CA ASP A 199 21.21 3.99 -11.67
C ASP A 199 21.01 3.48 -10.23
N THR A 200 20.47 4.32 -9.33
CA THR A 200 20.11 3.90 -7.97
C THR A 200 18.95 2.90 -7.94
N VAL A 201 17.92 3.07 -8.78
CA VAL A 201 16.83 2.09 -8.93
C VAL A 201 17.37 0.77 -9.47
N LYS A 202 18.31 0.81 -10.42
CA LYS A 202 18.95 -0.38 -10.95
C LYS A 202 19.81 -1.08 -9.89
N ALA A 203 20.63 -0.33 -9.16
CA ALA A 203 21.43 -0.85 -8.06
C ALA A 203 20.56 -1.47 -6.95
N LEU A 204 19.43 -0.84 -6.63
CA LEU A 204 18.44 -1.39 -5.71
C LEU A 204 17.84 -2.69 -6.24
N GLY A 205 17.52 -2.76 -7.53
CA GLY A 205 17.04 -3.97 -8.18
C GLY A 205 18.05 -5.12 -8.10
N ASP A 206 19.32 -4.85 -8.41
CA ASP A 206 20.40 -5.83 -8.35
C ASP A 206 20.64 -6.30 -6.90
N GLU A 207 20.53 -5.40 -5.92
CA GLU A 207 20.65 -5.72 -4.50
C GLU A 207 19.47 -6.58 -3.99
N ILE A 208 18.25 -6.30 -4.45
CA ILE A 208 17.07 -7.12 -4.14
C ILE A 208 17.21 -8.53 -4.71
N VAL A 209 17.67 -8.65 -5.96
CA VAL A 209 17.93 -9.95 -6.61
C VAL A 209 19.00 -10.73 -5.83
N ARG A 210 20.08 -10.05 -5.45
CA ARG A 210 21.16 -10.61 -4.62
C ARG A 210 20.66 -11.06 -3.25
N ALA A 211 19.80 -10.28 -2.59
CA ALA A 211 19.20 -10.63 -1.31
C ALA A 211 18.18 -11.77 -1.42
N ALA A 212 17.52 -11.91 -2.58
CA ALA A 212 16.61 -13.01 -2.89
C ALA A 212 17.34 -14.31 -3.30
N GLY A 213 18.66 -14.28 -3.51
CA GLY A 213 19.47 -15.45 -3.83
C GLY A 213 19.31 -15.97 -5.26
N LEU A 214 18.87 -15.11 -6.19
CA LEU A 214 18.84 -15.35 -7.64
C LEU A 214 20.04 -14.67 -8.32
#